data_AF-A0AAN8BUI2-F1
#
_entry.id   AF-A0AAN8BUI2-F1
#
_cell.length_a   1.000
_cell.length_b   1.000
_cell.length_c   1.000
_cell.angle_alpha   90.00
_cell.angle_beta   90.00
_cell.angle_gamma   90.00
#
_symmetry.space_group_name_H-M   'P 1'
#
loop_
_entity.id
_entity.type
_entity.pdbx_description
1 polymer ?
#
loop_
_entity_poly.entity_id
_entity_poly.type
_entity_poly.pdbx_seq_one_letter_code
_entity_poly.pdbx_strand_id
1 'polypeptide(L)'
;MAEIKTGIFAKNVQKRLNRAQEKVLQKLGKADETKDEQFEQVVVNFRRQESEGSRLQREMKAYMAAIKGMQQASINLTQSLHEVYEPDWHGKDDVMVIGKDCDAMWEDFHNKLVDSTLLNLDEYLVQFPDLRTRVAKRSRKLIDYDSARHHVETLALSGMKSDRKMIKVRSGVRKVSSGVRKMIKVRSGVRKVSSGVRKMMKVSSGVRKVSSGVRKMMKVSSGVRKVSSGVRKMMKVNSGVRKVSSGVRKMMKVSSGVRKMMKVSSG
;
A
#
# COMPACT_ATOMS: atom_id res chain seq x y z
N MET A 1 -22.16 -41.53 -10.86
CA MET A 1 -21.36 -40.29 -10.68
C MET A 1 -20.02 -40.48 -9.96
N ALA A 2 -19.85 -41.48 -9.08
CA ALA A 2 -18.59 -41.74 -8.37
C ALA A 2 -17.46 -42.28 -9.28
N GLU A 3 -17.77 -43.21 -10.20
CA GLU A 3 -16.77 -43.79 -11.13
C GLU A 3 -16.18 -42.79 -12.15
N ILE A 4 -16.98 -41.80 -12.57
CA ILE A 4 -16.52 -40.73 -13.46
C ILE A 4 -15.53 -39.81 -12.71
N LYS A 5 -15.75 -39.57 -11.41
CA LYS A 5 -14.87 -38.76 -10.56
C LYS A 5 -13.55 -39.48 -10.25
N THR A 6 -13.57 -40.79 -9.98
CA THR A 6 -12.34 -41.59 -9.77
C THR A 6 -11.51 -41.69 -11.05
N GLY A 7 -12.14 -41.86 -12.22
CA GLY A 7 -11.43 -41.89 -13.51
C GLY A 7 -10.74 -40.57 -13.89
N ILE A 8 -11.32 -39.42 -13.53
CA ILE A 8 -10.69 -38.10 -13.76
C ILE A 8 -9.52 -37.89 -12.79
N PHE A 9 -9.68 -38.30 -11.54
CA PHE A 9 -8.62 -38.22 -10.53
C PHE A 9 -7.39 -39.06 -10.94
N ALA A 10 -7.60 -40.32 -11.31
CA ALA A 10 -6.53 -41.21 -11.77
C ALA A 10 -5.79 -40.65 -13.00
N LYS A 11 -6.52 -40.12 -13.99
CA LYS A 11 -5.92 -39.45 -15.16
C LYS A 11 -5.10 -38.21 -14.79
N ASN A 12 -5.50 -37.46 -13.77
CA ASN A 12 -4.77 -36.29 -13.30
C ASN A 12 -3.50 -36.66 -12.53
N VAL A 13 -3.54 -37.72 -11.72
CA VAL A 13 -2.36 -38.29 -11.05
C VAL A 13 -1.35 -38.79 -12.08
N GLN A 14 -1.81 -39.56 -13.09
CA GLN A 14 -0.93 -40.03 -14.17
C GLN A 14 -0.24 -38.87 -14.90
N LYS A 15 -0.98 -37.80 -15.23
CA LYS A 15 -0.38 -36.61 -15.85
C LYS A 15 0.65 -35.92 -14.97
N ARG A 16 0.48 -35.93 -13.64
CA ARG A 16 1.48 -35.37 -12.72
C ARG A 16 2.76 -36.21 -12.73
N LEU A 17 2.63 -37.54 -12.69
CA LEU A 17 3.77 -38.46 -12.78
C LEU A 17 4.52 -38.29 -14.10
N ASN A 18 3.81 -38.30 -15.23
CA ASN A 18 4.43 -38.13 -16.55
C ASN A 18 5.19 -36.79 -16.66
N ARG A 19 4.63 -35.69 -16.13
CA ARG A 19 5.35 -34.40 -16.11
C ARG A 19 6.60 -34.42 -15.24
N ALA A 20 6.54 -35.09 -14.08
CA ALA A 20 7.68 -35.19 -13.19
C ALA A 20 8.80 -36.00 -13.86
N GLN A 21 8.43 -37.12 -14.50
CA GLN A 21 9.35 -37.93 -15.30
C GLN A 21 9.99 -37.11 -16.43
N GLU A 22 9.19 -36.40 -17.22
CA GLU A 22 9.68 -35.58 -18.33
C GLU A 22 10.69 -34.53 -17.86
N LYS A 23 10.38 -33.81 -16.77
CA LYS A 23 11.32 -32.84 -16.19
C LYS A 23 12.65 -33.45 -15.76
N VAL A 24 12.62 -34.67 -15.22
CA VAL A 24 13.85 -35.38 -14.83
C VAL A 24 14.65 -35.76 -16.06
N LEU A 25 14.01 -36.27 -17.12
CA LEU A 25 14.68 -36.60 -18.37
C LEU A 25 15.32 -35.37 -19.03
N GLN A 26 14.62 -34.24 -19.04
CA GLN A 26 15.15 -32.96 -19.52
C GLN A 26 16.40 -32.52 -18.75
N LYS A 27 16.35 -32.57 -17.40
CA LYS A 27 17.51 -32.23 -16.55
C LYS A 27 18.71 -33.16 -16.74
N LEU A 28 18.47 -34.41 -17.11
CA LEU A 28 19.51 -35.40 -17.38
C LEU A 28 20.03 -35.35 -18.83
N GLY A 29 19.51 -34.45 -19.67
CA GLY A 29 19.85 -34.36 -21.10
C GLY A 29 19.32 -35.53 -21.94
N LYS A 30 18.36 -36.30 -21.41
CA LYS A 30 17.77 -37.47 -22.07
C LYS A 30 16.50 -37.16 -22.87
N ALA A 31 15.97 -35.95 -22.75
CA ALA A 31 14.83 -35.45 -23.52
C ALA A 31 15.00 -33.96 -23.79
N ASP A 32 14.58 -33.51 -24.98
CA ASP A 32 14.68 -32.11 -25.38
C ASP A 32 13.59 -31.25 -24.72
N GLU A 33 13.98 -30.11 -24.16
CA GLU A 33 13.07 -29.10 -23.62
C GLU A 33 12.75 -28.02 -24.66
N THR A 34 11.47 -27.67 -24.81
CA THR A 34 11.09 -26.50 -25.60
C THR A 34 11.43 -25.22 -24.83
N LYS A 35 12.40 -24.44 -25.33
CA LYS A 35 12.73 -23.11 -24.77
C LYS A 35 11.93 -22.00 -25.45
N ASP A 36 11.33 -21.11 -24.64
CA ASP A 36 10.70 -19.86 -25.08
C ASP A 36 11.28 -18.71 -24.26
N GLU A 37 12.51 -18.33 -24.60
CA GLU A 37 13.30 -17.32 -23.87
C GLU A 37 12.57 -15.97 -23.78
N GLN A 38 11.85 -15.59 -24.84
CA GLN A 38 11.04 -14.37 -24.83
C GLN A 38 9.93 -14.43 -23.79
N PHE A 39 9.25 -15.58 -23.65
CA PHE A 39 8.23 -15.74 -22.62
C PHE A 39 8.84 -15.79 -21.22
N GLU A 40 9.96 -16.48 -21.03
CA GLU A 40 10.64 -16.52 -19.73
C GLU A 40 11.05 -15.11 -19.26
N GLN A 41 11.58 -14.27 -20.15
CA GLN A 41 11.85 -12.87 -19.83
C GLN A 41 10.59 -12.09 -19.43
N VAL A 42 9.46 -12.35 -20.09
CA VAL A 42 8.17 -11.74 -19.73
C VAL A 42 7.70 -12.22 -18.35
N VAL A 43 7.92 -13.48 -17.99
CA VAL A 43 7.60 -14.01 -16.65
C VAL A 43 8.49 -13.42 -15.57
N VAL A 44 9.79 -13.25 -15.84
CA VAL A 44 10.72 -12.56 -14.92
C VAL A 44 10.24 -11.12 -14.67
N ASN A 45 9.94 -10.38 -15.73
CA ASN A 45 9.43 -9.02 -15.62
C ASN A 45 8.09 -8.97 -14.87
N PHE A 46 7.18 -9.91 -15.13
CA PHE A 46 5.89 -10.03 -14.45
C PHE A 46 6.06 -10.24 -12.93
N ARG A 47 6.93 -11.17 -12.50
CA ARG A 47 7.20 -11.43 -11.08
C ARG A 47 7.84 -10.24 -10.39
N ARG A 48 8.79 -9.58 -11.05
CA ARG A 48 9.38 -8.34 -10.54
C ARG A 48 8.31 -7.27 -10.36
N GLN A 49 7.45 -7.10 -11.36
CA GLN A 49 6.38 -6.11 -11.35
C GLN A 49 5.34 -6.37 -10.24
N GLU A 50 5.00 -7.64 -9.97
CA GLU A 50 4.14 -8.05 -8.84
C GLU A 50 4.77 -7.68 -7.49
N SER A 51 6.05 -8.02 -7.32
CA SER A 51 6.82 -7.76 -6.09
C SER A 51 6.94 -6.26 -5.81
N GLU A 52 7.33 -5.48 -6.83
CA GLU A 52 7.47 -4.03 -6.72
C GLU A 52 6.13 -3.34 -6.41
N GLY A 53 5.04 -3.76 -7.07
CA GLY A 53 3.71 -3.22 -6.77
C GLY A 53 3.25 -3.55 -5.35
N SER A 54 3.48 -4.79 -4.89
CA SER A 54 3.14 -5.22 -3.53
C SER A 54 3.98 -4.51 -2.47
N ARG A 55 5.26 -4.24 -2.75
CA ARG A 55 6.11 -3.40 -1.89
C ARG A 55 5.55 -1.98 -1.80
N LEU A 56 5.26 -1.35 -2.94
CA LEU A 56 4.68 -0.01 -2.98
C LEU A 56 3.37 0.08 -2.19
N GLN A 57 2.51 -0.94 -2.29
CA GLN A 57 1.24 -0.98 -1.54
C GLN A 57 1.46 -1.00 -0.03
N ARG A 58 2.42 -1.79 0.46
CA ARG A 58 2.77 -1.83 1.88
C ARG A 58 3.31 -0.48 2.37
N GLU A 59 4.24 0.11 1.62
CA GLU A 59 4.78 1.43 1.96
C GLU A 59 3.70 2.52 1.95
N MET A 60 2.76 2.46 0.99
CA MET A 60 1.65 3.40 0.92
C MET A 60 0.73 3.27 2.14
N LYS A 61 0.39 2.04 2.54
CA LYS A 61 -0.39 1.76 3.75
C LYS A 61 0.32 2.25 5.02
N ALA A 62 1.63 2.02 5.12
CA ALA A 62 2.44 2.52 6.23
C ALA A 62 2.45 4.06 6.28
N TYR A 63 2.58 4.72 5.12
CA TYR A 63 2.53 6.18 5.02
C TYR A 63 1.17 6.75 5.46
N MET A 64 0.06 6.14 5.05
CA MET A 64 -1.28 6.54 5.51
C MET A 64 -1.48 6.34 7.01
N ALA A 65 -0.95 5.26 7.58
CA ALA A 65 -0.97 5.05 9.02
C ALA A 65 -0.18 6.14 9.77
N ALA A 66 0.99 6.54 9.24
CA ALA A 66 1.76 7.64 9.81
C ALA A 66 1.02 8.99 9.72
N ILE A 67 0.26 9.23 8.64
CA ILE A 67 -0.61 10.41 8.51
C ILE A 67 -1.68 10.43 9.59
N LYS A 68 -2.37 9.31 9.83
CA LYS A 68 -3.36 9.20 10.92
C LYS A 68 -2.71 9.43 12.29
N GLY A 69 -1.50 8.90 12.51
CA GLY A 69 -0.74 9.19 13.72
C GLY A 69 -0.42 10.68 13.89
N MET A 70 -0.05 11.37 12.81
CA MET A 70 0.22 12.81 12.83
C MET A 70 -1.05 13.64 13.09
N GLN A 71 -2.18 13.26 12.46
CA GLN A 71 -3.49 13.86 12.71
C GLN A 71 -3.84 13.76 14.21
N GLN A 72 -3.73 12.56 14.79
CA GLN A 72 -4.01 12.36 16.22
C GLN A 72 -3.08 13.18 17.12
N ALA A 73 -1.78 13.21 16.84
CA ALA A 73 -0.84 14.04 17.58
C ALA A 73 -1.19 15.54 17.49
N SER A 74 -1.67 16.01 16.34
CA SER A 74 -2.14 17.39 16.15
C SER A 74 -3.39 17.68 16.96
N ILE A 75 -4.37 16.76 17.02
CA ILE A 75 -5.58 16.89 17.82
C ILE A 75 -5.21 17.00 19.31
N ASN A 76 -4.39 16.08 19.81
CA ASN A 76 -3.98 16.05 21.20
C ASN A 76 -3.27 17.36 21.61
N LEU A 77 -2.38 17.87 20.75
CA LEU A 77 -1.69 19.13 21.00
C LEU A 77 -2.65 20.32 21.06
N THR A 78 -3.65 20.38 20.17
CA THR A 78 -4.66 21.45 20.19
C THR A 78 -5.55 21.36 21.42
N GLN A 79 -5.95 20.14 21.83
CA GLN A 79 -6.72 19.93 23.06
C GLN A 79 -5.95 20.39 24.30
N SER A 80 -4.68 19.99 24.46
CA SER A 80 -3.86 20.45 25.58
C SER A 80 -3.66 21.98 25.57
N LEU A 81 -3.52 22.60 24.39
CA LEU A 81 -3.45 24.06 24.28
C LEU A 81 -4.76 24.72 24.73
N HIS A 82 -5.90 24.15 24.36
CA HIS A 82 -7.20 24.64 24.77
C HIS A 82 -7.41 24.48 26.28
N GLU A 83 -7.02 23.36 26.89
CA GLU A 83 -7.17 23.11 28.34
C GLU A 83 -6.44 24.15 29.21
N VAL A 84 -5.23 24.54 28.81
CA VAL A 84 -4.43 25.54 29.56
C VAL A 84 -4.84 26.99 29.29
N TYR A 85 -5.80 27.20 28.40
CA TYR A 85 -6.29 28.52 28.01
C TYR A 85 -7.36 28.97 29.01
N GLU A 86 -7.19 30.11 29.66
CA GLU A 86 -8.18 30.62 30.62
C GLU A 86 -9.48 31.02 29.91
N PRO A 87 -10.66 30.90 30.56
CA PRO A 87 -11.95 31.20 29.95
C PRO A 87 -12.10 32.65 29.45
N ASP A 88 -11.45 33.60 30.11
CA ASP A 88 -11.50 35.03 29.80
C ASP A 88 -10.44 35.47 28.77
N TRP A 89 -9.55 34.56 28.36
CA TRP A 89 -8.53 34.90 27.38
C TRP A 89 -9.10 34.99 25.97
N HIS A 90 -8.69 36.05 25.28
CA HIS A 90 -9.07 36.27 23.89
C HIS A 90 -8.74 35.07 23.00
N GLY A 91 -9.70 34.67 22.17
CA GLY A 91 -9.56 33.58 21.22
C GLY A 91 -9.63 32.17 21.83
N LYS A 92 -10.12 32.02 23.06
CA LYS A 92 -10.36 30.72 23.72
C LYS A 92 -11.13 29.74 22.83
N ASP A 93 -12.26 30.18 22.28
CA ASP A 93 -13.10 29.36 21.41
C ASP A 93 -12.48 29.17 20.01
N ASP A 94 -11.76 30.17 19.51
CA ASP A 94 -11.10 30.13 18.20
C ASP A 94 -10.05 29.01 18.11
N VAL A 95 -9.34 28.70 19.20
CA VAL A 95 -8.37 27.60 19.23
C VAL A 95 -9.03 26.27 18.86
N MET A 96 -10.24 26.01 19.37
CA MET A 96 -10.96 24.77 19.07
C MET A 96 -11.56 24.76 17.67
N VAL A 97 -12.00 25.91 17.16
CA VAL A 97 -12.44 26.05 15.76
C VAL A 97 -11.29 25.73 14.80
N ILE A 98 -10.13 26.37 15.00
CA ILE A 98 -8.91 26.11 14.21
C ILE A 98 -8.48 24.65 14.32
N GLY A 99 -8.62 24.05 15.49
CA GLY A 99 -8.35 22.63 15.72
C GLY A 99 -9.22 21.71 14.86
N LYS A 100 -10.53 21.95 14.84
CA LYS A 100 -11.49 21.19 14.03
C LYS A 100 -11.23 21.38 12.53
N ASP A 101 -10.89 22.59 12.09
CA ASP A 101 -10.54 22.84 10.68
C ASP A 101 -9.27 22.08 10.28
N CYS A 102 -8.25 22.08 11.15
CA CYS A 102 -7.04 21.28 10.95
C CYS A 102 -7.36 19.79 10.82
N ASP A 103 -8.23 19.26 11.68
CA ASP A 103 -8.64 17.86 11.67
C ASP A 103 -9.38 17.50 10.36
N ALA A 104 -10.33 18.35 9.93
CA ALA A 104 -11.04 18.17 8.67
C ALA A 104 -10.08 18.17 7.46
N MET A 105 -9.04 19.01 7.47
CA MET A 105 -8.01 18.99 6.44
C MET A 105 -7.17 17.72 6.46
N TRP A 106 -6.87 17.15 7.64
CA TRP A 106 -6.19 15.86 7.75
C TRP A 106 -7.04 14.72 7.20
N GLU A 107 -8.34 14.69 7.51
CA GLU A 107 -9.28 13.69 6.98
C GLU A 107 -9.40 13.76 5.45
N ASP A 108 -9.64 14.95 4.90
CA ASP A 108 -9.73 15.15 3.45
C ASP A 108 -8.42 14.74 2.74
N PHE A 109 -7.28 15.06 3.34
CA PHE A 109 -5.97 14.65 2.84
C PHE A 109 -5.81 13.12 2.82
N HIS A 110 -6.15 12.44 3.91
CA HIS A 110 -6.11 10.99 4.01
C HIS A 110 -7.06 10.33 3.00
N ASN A 111 -8.30 10.79 2.91
CA ASN A 111 -9.30 10.20 2.01
C ASN A 111 -8.91 10.36 0.54
N LYS A 112 -8.36 11.52 0.16
CA LYS A 112 -7.81 11.72 -1.19
C LYS A 112 -6.68 10.76 -1.51
N LEU A 113 -5.83 10.41 -0.54
CA LEU A 113 -4.78 9.41 -0.74
C LEU A 113 -5.37 8.02 -0.94
N VAL A 114 -6.36 7.62 -0.14
CA VAL A 114 -7.04 6.33 -0.30
C VAL A 114 -7.64 6.22 -1.71
N ASP A 115 -8.45 7.19 -2.11
CA ASP A 115 -9.22 7.12 -3.35
C ASP A 115 -8.33 7.26 -4.60
N SER A 116 -7.41 8.22 -4.61
CA SER A 116 -6.62 8.52 -5.80
C SER A 116 -5.41 7.60 -5.98
N THR A 117 -4.98 6.88 -4.93
CA THR A 117 -3.73 6.11 -4.97
C THR A 117 -3.90 4.67 -4.53
N LEU A 118 -4.46 4.42 -3.34
CA LEU A 118 -4.50 3.07 -2.77
C LEU A 118 -5.46 2.17 -3.54
N LEU A 119 -6.69 2.62 -3.79
CA LEU A 119 -7.68 1.83 -4.51
C LEU A 119 -7.23 1.48 -5.93
N ASN A 120 -6.58 2.42 -6.62
CA ASN A 120 -6.01 2.19 -7.95
C ASN A 120 -4.88 1.15 -7.92
N LEU A 121 -4.06 1.15 -6.85
CA LEU A 121 -2.98 0.18 -6.68
C LEU A 121 -3.53 -1.22 -6.33
N ASP A 122 -4.57 -1.29 -5.52
CA ASP A 122 -5.26 -2.53 -5.15
C ASP A 122 -5.92 -3.18 -6.39
N GLU A 123 -6.63 -2.40 -7.20
CA GLU A 123 -7.25 -2.87 -8.45
C GLU A 123 -6.20 -3.39 -9.45
N TYR A 124 -5.04 -2.73 -9.51
CA TYR A 124 -3.94 -3.18 -10.34
C TYR A 124 -3.35 -4.52 -9.84
N LEU A 125 -3.14 -4.66 -8.52
CA LEU A 125 -2.56 -5.86 -7.93
C LEU A 125 -3.50 -7.08 -7.99
N VAL A 126 -4.82 -6.85 -7.98
CA VAL A 126 -5.81 -7.95 -8.05
C VAL A 126 -5.74 -8.75 -9.36
N GLN A 127 -5.09 -8.21 -10.41
CA GLN A 127 -4.93 -8.89 -11.70
C GLN A 127 -3.84 -9.97 -11.68
N PHE A 128 -2.89 -9.92 -10.75
CA PHE A 128 -1.73 -10.82 -10.71
C PHE A 128 -2.07 -12.28 -10.36
N PRO A 129 -2.95 -12.59 -9.39
CA PRO A 129 -3.28 -13.97 -9.02
C PRO A 129 -3.82 -14.84 -10.18
N ASP A 130 -4.72 -14.30 -11.00
CA ASP A 130 -5.24 -15.01 -12.19
C ASP A 130 -4.12 -15.24 -13.20
N LEU A 131 -3.34 -14.20 -13.50
CA LEU A 131 -2.23 -14.29 -14.44
C LEU A 131 -1.17 -15.30 -14.00
N ARG A 132 -0.82 -15.34 -12.71
CA ARG A 132 0.07 -16.34 -12.12
C ARG A 132 -0.45 -17.76 -12.36
N THR A 133 -1.75 -17.98 -12.13
CA THR A 133 -2.40 -19.27 -12.38
C THR A 133 -2.32 -19.68 -13.85
N ARG A 134 -2.49 -18.71 -14.76
CA ARG A 134 -2.39 -18.92 -16.22
C ARG A 134 -0.95 -19.19 -16.66
N VAL A 135 0.04 -18.49 -16.12
CA VAL A 135 1.48 -18.76 -16.35
C VAL A 135 1.82 -20.19 -15.90
N ALA A 136 1.42 -20.59 -14.69
CA ALA A 136 1.64 -21.94 -14.18
C ALA A 136 0.92 -23.02 -15.00
N LYS A 137 -0.26 -22.71 -15.56
CA LYS A 137 -0.96 -23.60 -16.51
C LYS A 137 -0.20 -23.73 -17.83
N ARG A 138 0.41 -22.64 -18.34
CA ARG A 138 1.28 -22.66 -19.53
C ARG A 138 2.49 -23.55 -19.32
N SER A 139 3.24 -23.36 -18.24
CA SER A 139 4.43 -24.19 -17.95
C SER A 139 4.07 -25.67 -17.86
N ARG A 140 2.94 -26.03 -17.21
CA ARG A 140 2.47 -27.43 -17.16
C ARG A 140 2.11 -27.99 -18.54
N LYS A 141 1.57 -27.16 -19.44
CA LYS A 141 1.20 -27.60 -20.80
C LYS A 141 2.37 -27.69 -21.75
N LEU A 142 3.43 -26.92 -21.53
CA LEU A 142 4.67 -27.06 -22.28
C LEU A 142 5.33 -28.41 -21.97
N ILE A 143 5.34 -28.83 -20.70
CA ILE A 143 5.82 -30.16 -20.32
C ILE A 143 4.93 -31.27 -20.90
N ASP A 144 3.60 -31.10 -20.87
CA ASP A 144 2.68 -32.04 -21.55
C ASP A 144 3.00 -32.15 -23.06
N TYR A 145 3.49 -31.07 -23.69
CA TYR A 145 3.84 -31.03 -25.11
C TYR A 145 5.16 -31.75 -25.37
N ASP A 146 6.19 -31.43 -24.60
CA ASP A 146 7.51 -32.06 -24.71
C ASP A 146 7.42 -33.57 -24.51
N SER A 147 6.69 -34.02 -23.47
CA SER A 147 6.46 -35.44 -23.22
C SER A 147 5.72 -36.15 -24.35
N ALA A 148 4.73 -35.49 -24.96
CA ALA A 148 4.02 -36.06 -26.10
C ALA A 148 4.89 -36.11 -27.36
N ARG A 149 5.79 -35.14 -27.56
CA ARG A 149 6.76 -35.11 -28.66
C ARG A 149 7.80 -36.22 -28.49
N HIS A 150 8.41 -36.30 -27.31
CA HIS A 150 9.37 -37.35 -26.97
C HIS A 150 8.77 -38.74 -27.15
N HIS A 151 7.51 -38.97 -26.74
CA HIS A 151 6.83 -40.24 -26.96
C HIS A 151 6.64 -40.59 -28.45
N VAL A 152 6.37 -39.61 -29.32
CA VAL A 152 6.30 -39.83 -30.77
C VAL A 152 7.68 -40.19 -31.32
N GLU A 153 8.72 -39.48 -30.91
CA GLU A 153 10.10 -39.72 -31.34
C GLU A 153 10.55 -41.14 -30.95
N THR A 154 10.30 -41.57 -29.71
CA THR A 154 10.61 -42.94 -29.27
C THR A 154 9.87 -44.00 -30.08
N LEU A 155 8.58 -43.81 -30.37
CA LEU A 155 7.78 -44.76 -31.15
C LEU A 155 8.18 -44.82 -32.63
N ALA A 156 8.66 -43.71 -33.18
CA ALA A 156 9.17 -43.66 -34.54
C ALA A 156 10.51 -44.41 -34.66
N LEU A 157 11.39 -44.28 -33.65
CA LEU A 157 12.69 -44.95 -33.59
C LEU A 157 12.57 -46.47 -33.37
N SER A 158 11.53 -46.95 -32.67
CA SER A 158 11.32 -48.38 -32.42
C SER A 158 10.76 -49.16 -33.62
N GLY A 159 10.63 -48.54 -34.80
CA GLY A 159 10.19 -49.19 -36.04
C GLY A 159 8.71 -49.58 -36.08
N MET A 160 7.92 -49.23 -35.04
CA MET A 160 6.49 -49.55 -34.97
C MET A 160 5.65 -48.67 -35.92
N LYS A 161 5.59 -49.06 -37.20
CA LYS A 161 4.71 -48.49 -38.26
C LYS A 161 3.23 -48.84 -38.09
N SER A 162 2.70 -48.92 -36.86
CA SER A 162 1.25 -49.02 -36.67
C SER A 162 0.62 -47.65 -36.93
N ASP A 163 0.14 -47.43 -38.16
CA ASP A 163 -0.46 -46.16 -38.60
C ASP A 163 -1.53 -45.66 -37.61
N ARG A 164 -2.39 -46.54 -37.09
CA ARG A 164 -3.45 -46.17 -36.13
C ARG A 164 -2.91 -45.65 -34.79
N LYS A 165 -1.87 -46.28 -34.21
CA LYS A 165 -1.28 -45.83 -32.94
C LYS A 165 -0.52 -44.51 -33.15
N MET A 166 0.23 -44.41 -34.23
CA MET A 166 0.99 -43.20 -34.56
C MET A 166 0.08 -42.00 -34.88
N ILE A 167 -1.02 -42.19 -35.62
CA ILE A 167 -2.05 -41.17 -35.88
C ILE A 167 -2.67 -40.69 -34.56
N LYS A 168 -2.99 -41.61 -33.64
CA LYS A 168 -3.59 -41.26 -32.34
C LYS A 168 -2.64 -40.41 -31.49
N VAL A 169 -1.37 -40.78 -31.39
CA VAL A 169 -0.37 -40.01 -30.63
C VAL A 169 -0.11 -38.65 -31.30
N ARG A 170 0.03 -38.59 -32.62
CA ARG A 170 0.23 -37.34 -33.39
C ARG A 170 -0.98 -36.39 -33.28
N SER A 171 -2.20 -36.93 -33.21
CA SER A 171 -3.41 -36.15 -32.91
C SER A 171 -3.39 -35.56 -31.50
N GLY A 172 -2.83 -36.31 -30.53
CA GLY A 172 -2.59 -35.85 -29.16
C GLY A 172 -1.61 -34.67 -29.12
N VAL A 173 -0.48 -34.76 -29.83
CA VAL A 173 0.49 -33.67 -29.97
C VAL A 173 -0.16 -32.41 -30.56
N ARG A 174 -0.97 -32.53 -31.61
CA ARG A 174 -1.72 -31.38 -32.18
C ARG A 174 -2.67 -30.74 -31.16
N LYS A 175 -3.38 -31.55 -30.36
CA LYS A 175 -4.27 -31.05 -29.29
C LYS A 175 -3.48 -30.30 -28.20
N VAL A 176 -2.34 -30.81 -27.76
CA VAL A 176 -1.51 -30.12 -26.76
C VAL A 176 -0.88 -28.84 -27.35
N SER A 177 -0.36 -28.90 -28.57
CA SER A 177 0.22 -27.76 -29.30
C SER A 177 -0.77 -26.60 -29.49
N SER A 178 -2.03 -26.90 -29.85
CA SER A 178 -3.08 -25.87 -29.90
C SER A 178 -3.41 -25.28 -28.52
N GLY A 179 -3.32 -26.08 -27.44
CA GLY A 179 -3.45 -25.62 -26.07
C GLY A 179 -2.33 -24.67 -25.61
N VAL A 180 -1.09 -24.94 -26.01
CA VAL A 180 0.06 -24.05 -25.77
C VAL A 180 -0.10 -22.74 -26.55
N ARG A 181 -0.50 -22.79 -27.84
CA ARG A 181 -0.78 -21.61 -28.67
C ARG A 181 -1.88 -20.72 -28.10
N LYS A 182 -2.98 -21.27 -27.60
CA LYS A 182 -4.05 -20.49 -26.94
C LYS A 182 -3.54 -19.73 -25.71
N MET A 183 -2.48 -20.21 -25.05
CA MET A 183 -1.85 -19.54 -23.91
C MET A 183 -0.81 -18.49 -24.29
N ILE A 184 -0.52 -18.27 -25.58
CA ILE A 184 0.16 -17.06 -26.06
C ILE A 184 -0.67 -15.80 -25.73
N LYS A 185 -2.00 -15.91 -25.58
CA LYS A 185 -2.87 -14.83 -25.01
C LYS A 185 -2.53 -14.46 -23.55
N VAL A 186 -1.72 -15.25 -22.84
CA VAL A 186 -1.18 -14.86 -21.52
C VAL A 186 -0.15 -13.73 -21.68
N ARG A 187 0.64 -13.76 -22.75
CA ARG A 187 1.64 -12.72 -23.08
C ARG A 187 0.97 -11.35 -23.30
N SER A 188 -0.20 -11.31 -23.93
CA SER A 188 -0.98 -10.08 -24.08
C SER A 188 -1.61 -9.62 -22.76
N GLY A 189 -2.07 -10.54 -21.91
CA GLY A 189 -2.54 -10.24 -20.55
C GLY A 189 -1.46 -9.62 -19.67
N VAL A 190 -0.25 -10.21 -19.66
CA VAL A 190 0.91 -9.67 -18.93
C VAL A 190 1.31 -8.30 -19.48
N ARG A 191 1.34 -8.11 -20.81
CA ARG A 191 1.58 -6.79 -21.42
C ARG A 191 0.54 -5.73 -21.02
N LYS A 192 -0.74 -6.10 -20.88
CA LYS A 192 -1.79 -5.19 -20.43
C LYS A 192 -1.55 -4.71 -18.99
N VAL A 193 -1.10 -5.58 -18.09
CA VAL A 193 -0.70 -5.19 -16.73
C VAL A 193 0.48 -4.21 -16.77
N SER A 194 1.46 -4.42 -17.65
CA SER A 194 2.56 -3.45 -17.87
C SER A 194 2.08 -2.09 -18.38
N SER A 195 0.96 -2.00 -19.11
CA SER A 195 0.35 -0.70 -19.48
C SER A 195 -0.34 0.01 -18.30
N GLY A 196 -0.85 -0.74 -17.31
CA GLY A 196 -1.42 -0.21 -16.06
C GLY A 196 -0.40 0.55 -15.21
N VAL A 197 0.88 0.16 -15.28
CA VAL A 197 2.00 0.86 -14.62
C VAL A 197 2.11 2.32 -15.06
N ARG A 198 1.77 2.62 -16.32
CA ARG A 198 1.80 3.99 -16.86
C ARG A 198 0.68 4.86 -16.28
N LYS A 199 -0.47 4.27 -15.93
CA LYS A 199 -1.53 4.95 -15.14
C LYS A 199 -1.11 5.10 -13.68
N MET A 200 -0.46 4.08 -13.10
CA MET A 200 0.08 4.14 -11.75
C MET A 200 1.20 5.19 -11.61
N MET A 201 2.02 5.46 -12.63
CA MET A 201 2.96 6.59 -12.60
C MET A 201 2.26 7.96 -12.50
N LYS A 202 0.97 8.09 -12.87
CA LYS A 202 0.18 9.30 -12.56
C LYS A 202 -0.15 9.42 -11.07
N VAL A 203 -0.06 8.36 -10.26
CA VAL A 203 -0.10 8.43 -8.79
C VAL A 203 1.02 9.34 -8.26
N SER A 204 2.17 9.44 -8.94
CA SER A 204 3.23 10.42 -8.62
C SER A 204 2.74 11.88 -8.70
N SER A 205 1.80 12.18 -9.60
CA SER A 205 1.15 13.50 -9.64
C SER A 205 0.19 13.70 -8.47
N GLY A 206 -0.44 12.62 -7.99
CA GLY A 206 -1.19 12.59 -6.74
C GLY A 206 -0.28 12.90 -5.54
N VAL A 207 0.87 12.22 -5.44
CA VAL A 207 1.90 12.47 -4.41
C VAL A 207 2.41 13.92 -4.44
N ARG A 208 2.53 14.56 -5.62
CA ARG A 208 2.87 16.00 -5.70
C ARG A 208 1.77 16.92 -5.19
N LYS A 209 0.49 16.64 -5.50
CA LYS A 209 -0.66 17.38 -4.94
C LYS A 209 -0.78 17.16 -3.42
N VAL A 210 -0.37 15.99 -2.97
CA VAL A 210 -0.30 15.60 -1.55
C VAL A 210 0.77 16.41 -0.82
N SER A 211 1.96 16.58 -1.40
CA SER A 211 3.00 17.45 -0.84
C SER A 211 2.57 18.92 -0.76
N SER A 212 1.69 19.39 -1.64
CA SER A 212 1.16 20.77 -1.55
C SER A 212 0.07 20.92 -0.48
N GLY A 213 -0.75 19.88 -0.24
CA GLY A 213 -1.71 19.81 0.87
C GLY A 213 -1.02 19.85 2.24
N VAL A 214 -0.03 18.99 2.45
CA VAL A 214 0.81 18.99 3.67
C VAL A 214 1.46 20.35 3.90
N ARG A 215 1.92 21.02 2.84
CA ARG A 215 2.51 22.36 2.92
C ARG A 215 1.51 23.44 3.31
N LYS A 216 0.25 23.35 2.87
CA LYS A 216 -0.84 24.25 3.33
C LYS A 216 -1.17 24.01 4.80
N MET A 217 -1.25 22.74 5.20
CA MET A 217 -1.54 22.36 6.58
C MET A 217 -0.46 22.81 7.57
N MET A 218 0.83 22.69 7.19
CA MET A 218 1.94 23.29 7.96
C MET A 218 1.82 24.81 8.13
N LYS A 219 1.22 25.53 7.18
CA LYS A 219 0.96 26.97 7.34
C LYS A 219 -0.13 27.23 8.40
N VAL A 220 -1.13 26.37 8.53
CA VAL A 220 -2.14 26.52 9.59
C VAL A 220 -1.55 26.23 10.97
N SER A 221 -0.67 25.21 11.09
CA SER A 221 0.11 25.01 12.32
C SER A 221 1.03 26.18 12.66
N SER A 222 1.48 26.97 11.67
CA SER A 222 2.20 28.23 11.93
C SER A 222 1.30 29.31 12.54
N GLY A 223 0.01 29.33 12.19
CA GLY A 223 -1.02 30.17 12.83
C GLY A 223 -1.24 29.77 14.29
N VAL A 224 -1.36 28.47 14.57
CA VAL A 224 -1.42 27.94 15.94
C VAL A 224 -0.18 28.34 16.74
N ARG A 225 1.03 28.24 16.16
CA ARG A 225 2.26 28.72 16.84
C ARG A 225 2.22 30.22 17.15
N LYS A 226 1.67 31.06 16.26
CA LYS A 226 1.51 32.50 16.50
C LYS A 226 0.53 32.76 17.64
N VAL A 227 -0.62 32.06 17.67
CA VAL A 227 -1.59 32.13 18.77
C VAL A 227 -0.93 31.68 20.08
N SER A 228 -0.26 30.52 20.12
CA SER A 228 0.49 30.05 21.30
C SER A 228 1.59 31.02 21.75
N SER A 229 2.23 31.74 20.82
CA SER A 229 3.22 32.77 21.16
C SER A 229 2.56 34.01 21.79
N GLY A 230 1.36 34.38 21.35
CA GLY A 230 0.53 35.42 21.94
C GLY A 230 0.10 35.06 23.37
N VAL A 231 -0.38 33.84 23.57
CA VAL A 231 -0.72 33.28 24.90
C VAL A 231 0.47 33.34 25.84
N ARG A 232 1.66 32.95 25.38
CA ARG A 232 2.89 32.97 26.19
C ARG A 232 3.28 34.40 26.61
N LYS A 233 3.06 35.39 25.74
CA LYS A 233 3.26 36.81 26.09
C LYS A 233 2.21 37.29 27.10
N MET A 234 0.95 36.91 26.92
CA MET A 234 -0.15 37.26 27.82
C MET A 234 0.04 36.66 29.23
N MET A 235 0.45 35.40 29.34
CA MET A 235 0.80 34.76 30.61
C MET A 235 1.90 35.53 31.37
N LYS A 236 2.93 36.03 30.66
CA LYS A 236 3.97 36.86 31.27
C LYS A 236 3.41 38.18 31.79
N VAL A 237 2.53 38.85 31.04
CA VAL A 237 1.85 40.08 31.47
C VAL A 237 1.00 39.83 32.71
N ASN A 238 0.19 38.76 32.74
CA ASN A 238 -0.65 38.41 33.88
C ASN A 238 0.20 38.11 35.15
N SER A 239 1.34 37.45 34.99
CA SER A 239 2.31 37.27 36.08
C SER A 239 2.86 38.59 36.63
N GLY A 240 3.05 39.59 35.77
CA GLY A 240 3.47 40.94 36.13
C GLY A 240 2.37 41.71 36.88
N VAL A 241 1.14 41.67 36.37
CA VAL A 241 -0.04 42.28 37.00
C VAL A 241 -0.28 41.70 38.39
N ARG A 242 -0.10 40.38 38.58
CA ARG A 242 -0.16 39.73 39.90
C ARG A 242 0.90 40.25 40.87
N LYS A 243 2.15 40.46 40.41
CA LYS A 243 3.23 41.03 41.23
C LYS A 243 2.98 42.48 41.62
N VAL A 244 2.48 43.30 40.68
CA VAL A 244 2.08 44.68 40.97
C VAL A 244 0.95 44.71 42.00
N SER A 245 -0.08 43.88 41.81
CA SER A 245 -1.23 43.78 42.71
C SER A 245 -0.85 43.33 44.13
N SER A 246 0.15 42.46 44.26
CA SER A 246 0.66 42.06 45.59
C SER A 246 1.51 43.17 46.24
N GLY A 247 2.25 43.94 45.45
CA GLY A 247 2.98 45.13 45.90
C GLY A 247 2.04 46.23 46.43
N VAL A 248 0.99 46.56 45.68
CA VAL A 248 -0.05 47.53 46.08
C VAL A 248 -0.69 47.12 47.41
N ARG A 249 -1.03 45.83 47.57
CA ARG A 249 -1.58 45.30 48.83
C ARG A 249 -0.63 45.46 50.02
N LYS A 250 0.67 45.22 49.83
CA LYS A 250 1.68 45.45 50.89
C LYS A 250 1.77 46.93 51.25
N MET A 251 1.79 47.82 50.26
CA MET A 251 1.86 49.26 50.46
C MET A 251 0.65 49.79 51.24
N MET A 252 -0.57 49.35 50.90
CA MET A 252 -1.79 49.72 51.63
C MET A 252 -1.73 49.31 53.11
N LYS A 253 -1.16 48.14 53.43
CA LYS A 253 -0.96 47.71 54.82
C LYS A 253 0.02 48.64 55.57
N VAL A 254 1.12 49.03 54.93
CA VAL A 254 2.08 49.99 55.51
C VAL A 254 1.42 51.34 55.77
N SER A 255 0.69 51.90 54.79
CA SER A 255 -0.02 53.17 54.97
C SER A 255 -1.11 53.11 56.06
N SER A 256 -1.75 51.95 56.25
CA SER A 256 -2.69 51.75 57.36
C SER A 256 -1.98 51.70 58.73
N GLY A 257 -0.78 51.11 58.80
CA GLY A 257 0.04 51.08 60.01
C GLY A 257 0.56 52.45 60.40
N VAL A 258 1.07 53.23 59.44
CA VAL A 258 1.53 54.62 59.67
C VAL A 258 0.37 55.49 60.18
N ARG A 259 -0.83 55.36 59.59
CA ARG A 259 -2.03 56.07 60.08
C ARG A 259 -2.43 55.70 61.50
N LYS A 260 -2.25 54.43 61.91
CA LYS A 260 -2.48 54.01 63.30
C LYS A 260 -1.42 54.61 64.24
N MET A 261 -0.15 54.60 63.86
CA MET A 261 0.93 55.17 64.69
C MET A 261 0.78 56.69 64.88
N MET A 262 0.41 57.43 63.83
CA MET A 262 0.15 58.86 63.93
C MET A 262 -1.01 59.19 64.87
N LYS A 263 -2.05 58.34 64.94
CA LYS A 263 -3.16 58.51 65.89
C LYS A 263 -2.77 58.19 67.34
N VAL A 264 -1.76 57.35 67.55
CA VAL A 264 -1.24 57.01 68.89
C VAL A 264 -0.29 58.10 69.40
N SER A 265 0.41 58.82 68.52
CA SER A 265 1.31 59.91 68.90
C SER A 265 0.63 61.27 69.09
N SER A 266 -0.69 61.36 68.89
CA SER A 266 -1.47 62.61 68.97
C SER A 266 -2.57 62.58 70.04
N GLY A 267 -2.54 61.60 70.94
CA GLY A 267 -3.31 61.57 72.19
C GLY A 267 -2.37 61.49 73.38
#